data_AF-A0A920YRV8-F1
#
_entry.id   AF-A0A920YRV8-F1
#
_cell.length_a   1.000
_cell.length_b   1.000
_cell.length_c   1.000
_cell.angle_alpha   90.00
_cell.angle_beta   90.00
_cell.angle_gamma   90.00
#
_symmetry.space_group_name_H-M   'P 1'
#
loop_
_entity.id
_entity.type
_entity.pdbx_description
1 polymer ?
#
loop_
_entity_poly.entity_id
_entity_poly.type
_entity_poly.pdbx_seq_one_letter_code
_entity_poly.pdbx_strand_id
1 'polypeptide(L)'
;MNNTNFKNFFKKVWDNSNILIDADNFNLKILTAILFLGRHQIELGEEITFNLNQIRKLLGLEGSIYTYCRIENAIFYFKINFYKCKLKNNRERIAHAIKAFEKPMNDIYFNKEWRVEIDSVLREQIIQLYFHDSFNENDNPFIYELINSDKILFPNYFFLNYHSLSDGSVKLYFAMKLQAKLTRKDEWEIDEISEFTGIGKSTSYRIIKNLIQFDLVRKHAGSRRTQKKAIYIINKNLKFNNGYTPFEIKTIKNMLNNAEKKLTDGEIKLYSYLYYLTDGKGEIKKSQAEIGRLIGRERNTISELTDILHEKGYIIKETYIDGNQTRCRYII
;
A
#
# COMPACT_ATOMS: atom_id res chain seq x y z
N MET A 1 -20.75 25.20 14.81
CA MET A 1 -19.93 24.04 15.23
C MET A 1 -18.73 23.71 14.29
N ASN A 2 -18.76 24.00 12.98
CA ASN A 2 -17.66 23.61 12.05
C ASN A 2 -16.33 24.39 12.15
N ASN A 3 -16.33 25.66 12.60
CA ASN A 3 -15.14 26.52 12.50
C ASN A 3 -14.04 26.15 13.53
N THR A 4 -14.42 25.61 14.69
CA THR A 4 -13.46 25.16 15.72
C THR A 4 -12.67 23.94 15.28
N ASN A 5 -13.32 22.98 14.61
CA ASN A 5 -12.67 21.77 14.08
C ASN A 5 -11.70 22.11 12.94
N PHE A 6 -12.08 23.05 12.07
CA PHE A 6 -11.20 23.54 11.01
C PHE A 6 -9.98 24.26 11.55
N LYS A 7 -10.14 25.15 12.55
CA LYS A 7 -9.00 25.84 13.19
C LYS A 7 -8.05 24.87 13.88
N ASN A 8 -8.57 23.85 14.56
CA ASN A 8 -7.76 22.81 15.19
C ASN A 8 -7.02 21.98 14.14
N PHE A 9 -7.68 21.62 13.03
CA PHE A 9 -7.04 20.97 11.88
C PHE A 9 -5.90 21.82 11.31
N PHE A 10 -6.17 23.11 11.06
CA PHE A 10 -5.18 24.04 10.53
C PHE A 10 -3.93 24.11 11.41
N LYS A 11 -4.09 24.33 12.72
CA LYS A 11 -2.95 24.39 13.64
C LYS A 11 -2.17 23.07 13.66
N LYS A 12 -2.87 21.95 13.69
CA LYS A 12 -2.25 20.62 13.74
C LYS A 12 -1.43 20.30 12.49
N VAL A 13 -1.92 20.67 11.32
CA VAL A 13 -1.25 20.39 10.03
C VAL A 13 -0.10 21.34 9.77
N TRP A 14 -0.13 22.59 10.25
CA TRP A 14 0.89 23.58 9.91
C TRP A 14 1.83 23.95 11.06
N ASP A 15 1.32 24.17 12.27
CA ASP A 15 2.12 24.64 13.41
C ASP A 15 3.03 23.54 13.98
N ASN A 16 2.63 22.26 13.86
CA ASN A 16 3.41 21.10 14.32
C ASN A 16 4.17 20.38 13.20
N SER A 17 4.23 20.95 12.00
CA SER A 17 4.76 20.28 10.82
C SER A 17 6.15 20.76 10.42
N ASN A 18 6.96 19.84 9.92
CA ASN A 18 8.22 20.14 9.23
C ASN A 18 7.99 20.59 7.77
N ILE A 19 6.80 21.10 7.45
CA ILE A 19 6.37 21.49 6.12
C ILE A 19 6.61 22.98 5.95
N LEU A 20 7.47 23.34 5.00
CA LEU A 20 7.76 24.73 4.61
C LEU A 20 7.11 24.99 3.26
N ILE A 21 5.87 25.48 3.31
CA ILE A 21 5.16 26.01 2.15
C ILE A 21 5.30 27.53 2.18
N ASP A 22 6.00 28.08 1.19
CA ASP A 22 6.13 29.52 0.99
C ASP A 22 4.87 30.07 0.30
N ALA A 23 3.73 30.06 0.98
CA ALA A 23 2.46 30.56 0.47
C ALA A 23 1.87 31.61 1.41
N ASP A 24 1.14 32.56 0.85
CA ASP A 24 0.39 33.51 1.67
C ASP A 24 -0.67 32.79 2.54
N ASN A 25 -1.09 33.47 3.61
CA ASN A 25 -2.05 32.92 4.57
C ASN A 25 -3.41 32.57 3.91
N PHE A 26 -3.78 33.24 2.82
CA PHE A 26 -5.02 32.96 2.12
C PHE A 26 -4.92 31.62 1.37
N ASN A 27 -3.87 31.44 0.57
CA ASN A 27 -3.60 30.21 -0.17
C ASN A 27 -3.47 29.03 0.80
N LEU A 28 -2.71 29.18 1.88
CA LEU A 28 -2.57 28.11 2.88
C LEU A 28 -3.92 27.72 3.49
N LYS A 29 -4.80 28.68 3.78
CA LYS A 29 -6.17 28.40 4.24
C LYS A 29 -7.02 27.68 3.19
N ILE A 30 -6.87 28.00 1.90
CA ILE A 30 -7.56 27.28 0.82
C ILE A 30 -7.08 25.83 0.76
N LEU A 31 -5.76 25.59 0.76
CA LEU A 31 -5.21 24.24 0.77
C LEU A 31 -5.71 23.46 1.98
N THR A 32 -5.70 24.08 3.16
CA THR A 32 -6.23 23.47 4.38
C THR A 32 -7.71 23.11 4.24
N ALA A 33 -8.51 23.98 3.64
CA ALA A 33 -9.93 23.73 3.42
C ALA A 33 -10.16 22.53 2.49
N ILE A 34 -9.39 22.41 1.41
CA ILE A 34 -9.42 21.25 0.52
C ILE A 34 -9.08 19.98 1.28
N LEU A 35 -7.97 20.00 2.03
CA LEU A 35 -7.52 18.85 2.82
C LEU A 35 -8.54 18.47 3.91
N PHE A 36 -9.16 19.45 4.55
CA PHE A 36 -10.18 19.23 5.58
C PHE A 36 -11.46 18.62 5.00
N LEU A 37 -11.93 19.12 3.85
CA LEU A 37 -13.09 18.58 3.15
C LEU A 37 -12.83 17.15 2.65
N GLY A 38 -11.64 16.92 2.10
CA GLY A 38 -11.21 15.63 1.56
C GLY A 38 -10.57 14.66 2.53
N ARG A 39 -10.57 14.92 3.84
CA ARG A 39 -9.78 14.14 4.81
C ARG A 39 -10.01 12.63 4.74
N HIS A 40 -11.25 12.19 4.49
CA HIS A 40 -11.58 10.76 4.32
C HIS A 40 -11.11 10.21 2.97
N GLN A 41 -11.10 11.02 1.91
CA GLN A 41 -10.57 10.63 0.59
C GLN A 41 -9.03 10.53 0.64
N ILE A 42 -8.39 11.43 1.40
CA ILE A 42 -6.95 11.39 1.69
C ILE A 42 -6.59 10.11 2.44
N GLU A 43 -7.40 9.65 3.41
CA GLU A 43 -7.22 8.34 4.03
C GLU A 43 -7.16 7.25 2.95
N LEU A 44 -8.21 7.14 2.14
CA LEU A 44 -8.39 6.07 1.17
C LEU A 44 -7.42 6.14 -0.01
N GLY A 45 -6.79 7.29 -0.24
CA GLY A 45 -5.88 7.51 -1.36
C GLY A 45 -6.58 7.80 -2.66
N GLU A 46 -7.77 8.34 -2.53
CA GLU A 46 -8.61 8.80 -3.62
C GLU A 46 -8.35 10.29 -3.87
N GLU A 47 -8.82 10.76 -5.02
CA GLU A 47 -8.88 12.19 -5.31
C GLU A 47 -9.88 12.88 -4.40
N ILE A 48 -9.56 14.11 -4.00
CA ILE A 48 -10.46 14.91 -3.20
C ILE A 48 -11.49 15.56 -4.12
N THR A 49 -12.77 15.37 -3.80
CA THR A 49 -13.88 15.98 -4.54
C THR A 49 -14.56 17.05 -3.69
N PHE A 50 -14.70 18.25 -4.24
CA PHE A 50 -15.37 19.37 -3.57
C PHE A 50 -15.92 20.36 -4.58
N ASN A 51 -16.87 21.21 -4.17
CA ASN A 51 -17.22 22.42 -4.90
C ASN A 51 -16.65 23.66 -4.21
N LEU A 52 -16.41 24.73 -4.96
CA LEU A 52 -15.81 25.96 -4.40
C LEU A 52 -16.73 26.60 -3.35
N ASN A 53 -18.04 26.35 -3.45
CA ASN A 53 -19.03 26.78 -2.47
C ASN A 53 -18.82 26.18 -1.08
N GLN A 54 -18.38 24.93 -0.98
CA GLN A 54 -18.03 24.27 0.28
C GLN A 54 -16.83 24.95 0.93
N ILE A 55 -15.79 25.27 0.15
CA ILE A 55 -14.61 26.02 0.65
C ILE A 55 -15.02 27.40 1.15
N ARG A 56 -15.80 28.14 0.35
CA ARG A 56 -16.31 29.47 0.72
C ARG A 56 -17.07 29.43 2.04
N LYS A 57 -18.01 28.50 2.18
CA LYS A 57 -18.82 28.34 3.40
C LYS A 57 -17.97 27.94 4.60
N LEU A 58 -17.00 27.03 4.41
CA LEU A 58 -16.10 26.56 5.46
C LEU A 58 -15.23 27.69 6.01
N LEU A 59 -14.72 28.54 5.13
CA LEU A 59 -13.85 29.66 5.47
C LEU A 59 -14.59 30.95 5.84
N GLY A 60 -15.91 30.98 5.72
CA GLY A 60 -16.73 32.17 5.99
C GLY A 60 -16.47 33.32 5.01
N LEU A 61 -16.14 33.01 3.76
CA LEU A 61 -15.83 34.01 2.74
C LEU A 61 -17.10 34.55 2.08
N GLU A 62 -17.04 35.80 1.63
CA GLU A 62 -18.12 36.46 0.91
C GLU A 62 -18.41 35.77 -0.43
N GLY A 63 -19.71 35.67 -0.77
CA GLY A 63 -20.17 35.10 -2.03
C GLY A 63 -20.03 36.11 -3.17
N SER A 64 -18.83 36.20 -3.75
CA SER A 64 -18.57 37.01 -4.93
C SER A 64 -17.76 36.23 -5.97
N ILE A 65 -17.90 36.58 -7.25
CA ILE A 65 -17.09 36.01 -8.35
C ILE A 65 -15.59 36.17 -8.03
N TYR A 66 -15.20 37.33 -7.49
CA TYR A 66 -13.83 37.60 -7.06
C TYR A 66 -13.32 36.59 -6.03
N THR A 67 -14.14 36.23 -5.03
CA THR A 67 -13.79 35.20 -4.04
C THR A 67 -13.53 33.85 -4.71
N TYR A 68 -14.38 33.41 -5.65
CA TYR A 68 -14.20 32.14 -6.32
C TYR A 68 -12.95 32.13 -7.21
N CYS A 69 -12.70 33.20 -7.97
CA CYS A 69 -11.45 33.36 -8.75
C CYS A 69 -10.21 33.27 -7.85
N ARG A 70 -10.26 33.84 -6.64
CA ARG A 70 -9.14 33.72 -5.68
C ARG A 70 -8.95 32.30 -5.17
N ILE A 71 -10.03 31.55 -4.92
CA ILE A 71 -9.93 30.13 -4.54
C ILE A 71 -9.32 29.31 -5.67
N GLU A 72 -9.77 29.54 -6.92
CA GLU A 72 -9.19 28.87 -8.09
C GLU A 72 -7.68 29.19 -8.22
N ASN A 73 -7.30 30.46 -8.14
CA ASN A 73 -5.90 30.87 -8.23
C ASN A 73 -5.02 30.21 -7.16
N ALA A 74 -5.54 30.00 -5.94
CA ALA A 74 -4.83 29.26 -4.90
C ALA A 74 -4.61 27.78 -5.28
N ILE A 75 -5.59 27.12 -5.89
CA ILE A 75 -5.47 25.72 -6.39
C ILE A 75 -4.37 25.66 -7.47
N PHE A 76 -4.41 26.57 -8.45
CA PHE A 76 -3.37 26.66 -9.48
C PHE A 76 -1.98 26.94 -8.88
N TYR A 77 -1.90 27.83 -7.90
CA TYR A 77 -0.67 28.15 -7.19
C TYR A 77 0.00 26.89 -6.61
N PHE A 78 -0.76 26.01 -5.94
CA PHE A 78 -0.23 24.77 -5.36
C PHE A 78 0.07 23.67 -6.37
N LYS A 79 -0.51 23.75 -7.57
CA LYS A 79 -0.18 22.86 -8.68
C LYS A 79 1.14 23.23 -9.34
N ILE A 80 1.44 24.52 -9.44
CA ILE A 80 2.62 25.03 -10.17
C ILE A 80 3.83 25.14 -9.25
N ASN A 81 3.64 25.54 -8.00
CA ASN A 81 4.73 25.75 -7.06
C ASN A 81 5.10 24.49 -6.30
N PHE A 82 6.38 24.40 -5.95
CA PHE A 82 6.91 23.36 -5.08
C PHE A 82 7.02 23.87 -3.66
N TYR A 83 6.91 22.96 -2.71
CA TYR A 83 7.21 23.21 -1.31
C TYR A 83 8.34 22.31 -0.82
N LYS A 84 9.00 22.74 0.25
CA LYS A 84 10.06 21.96 0.89
C LYS A 84 9.51 21.30 2.14
N CYS A 85 9.86 20.05 2.36
CA CYS A 85 9.58 19.38 3.62
C CYS A 85 10.83 18.74 4.20
N LYS A 86 11.02 18.92 5.52
CA LYS A 86 12.11 18.29 6.27
C LYS A 86 11.64 16.94 6.80
N LEU A 87 12.31 15.89 6.36
CA LEU A 87 12.11 14.53 6.86
C LEU A 87 12.84 14.33 8.20
N LYS A 88 12.42 13.30 8.96
CA LYS A 88 13.00 12.93 10.27
C LYS A 88 14.53 12.71 10.27
N ASN A 89 15.15 12.52 9.10
CA ASN A 89 16.60 12.33 8.93
C ASN A 89 17.33 13.62 8.50
N ASN A 90 16.78 14.81 8.74
CA ASN A 90 17.30 16.11 8.26
C ASN A 90 17.48 16.23 6.74
N ARG A 91 16.81 15.37 5.96
CA ARG A 91 16.78 15.45 4.49
C ARG A 91 15.61 16.29 4.04
N GLU A 92 15.84 17.15 3.05
CA GLU A 92 14.79 17.95 2.42
C GLU A 92 14.23 17.22 1.20
N ARG A 93 12.91 17.21 1.05
CA ARG A 93 12.23 16.81 -0.18
C ARG A 93 11.47 17.99 -0.74
N ILE A 94 11.52 18.12 -2.06
CA ILE A 94 10.78 19.10 -2.85
C ILE A 94 9.62 18.35 -3.51
N ALA A 95 8.40 18.83 -3.31
CA ALA A 95 7.19 18.21 -3.86
C ALA A 95 6.14 19.28 -4.21
N HIS A 96 5.16 18.92 -5.03
CA HIS A 96 3.98 19.75 -5.23
C HIS A 96 3.00 19.54 -4.09
N ALA A 97 2.20 20.53 -3.72
CA ALA A 97 1.09 20.29 -2.77
C ALA A 97 -0.09 19.61 -3.49
N ILE A 98 -0.37 20.05 -4.71
CA ILE A 98 -1.38 19.44 -5.60
C ILE A 98 -0.66 18.83 -6.80
N LYS A 99 -0.78 17.52 -6.96
CA LYS A 99 -0.16 16.79 -8.07
C LYS A 99 -0.95 16.96 -9.36
N ALA A 100 -2.28 16.90 -9.31
CA ALA A 100 -3.17 17.10 -10.45
C ALA A 100 -4.52 17.64 -10.00
N PHE A 101 -5.28 18.25 -10.90
CA PHE A 101 -6.68 18.59 -10.65
C PHE A 101 -7.49 18.57 -11.95
N GLU A 102 -8.79 18.30 -11.81
CA GLU A 102 -9.78 18.42 -12.88
C GLU A 102 -10.72 19.58 -12.56
N LYS A 103 -10.69 20.60 -13.42
CA LYS A 103 -11.59 21.75 -13.34
C LYS A 103 -12.89 21.44 -14.11
N PRO A 104 -14.08 21.65 -13.52
CA PRO A 104 -15.33 21.45 -14.22
C PRO A 104 -15.50 22.46 -15.37
N MET A 105 -15.92 21.96 -16.54
CA MET A 105 -16.25 22.82 -17.68
C MET A 105 -17.59 23.54 -17.46
N ASN A 106 -17.67 24.80 -17.91
CA ASN A 106 -18.90 25.61 -17.92
C ASN A 106 -19.61 25.72 -16.55
N ASP A 107 -18.86 26.02 -15.48
CA ASP A 107 -19.41 26.21 -14.13
C ASP A 107 -19.64 27.69 -13.80
N ILE A 108 -20.69 28.27 -14.39
CA ILE A 108 -21.04 29.69 -14.24
C ILE A 108 -21.43 30.03 -12.78
N TYR A 109 -21.90 29.03 -12.02
CA TYR A 109 -22.43 29.21 -10.66
C TYR A 109 -21.51 28.66 -9.55
N PHE A 110 -20.29 28.21 -9.89
CA PHE A 110 -19.30 27.68 -8.96
C PHE A 110 -19.84 26.53 -8.07
N ASN A 111 -20.73 25.73 -8.63
CA ASN A 111 -21.44 24.64 -7.96
C ASN A 111 -20.98 23.25 -8.38
N LYS A 112 -20.21 23.16 -9.47
CA LYS A 112 -19.73 21.88 -9.97
C LYS A 112 -18.54 21.40 -9.16
N GLU A 113 -18.35 20.09 -9.21
CA GLU A 113 -17.31 19.41 -8.48
C GLU A 113 -15.95 19.59 -9.16
N TRP A 114 -14.98 19.93 -8.36
CA TRP A 114 -13.56 19.85 -8.65
C TRP A 114 -13.02 18.52 -8.13
N ARG A 115 -12.04 17.97 -8.84
CA ARG A 115 -11.24 16.84 -8.37
C ARG A 115 -9.81 17.27 -8.20
N VAL A 116 -9.19 16.93 -7.09
CA VAL A 116 -7.81 17.31 -6.78
C VAL A 116 -7.05 16.09 -6.26
N GLU A 117 -5.94 15.76 -6.92
CA GLU A 117 -4.97 14.77 -6.47
C GLU A 117 -3.89 15.46 -5.62
N ILE A 118 -3.81 15.10 -4.33
CA ILE A 118 -2.76 15.59 -3.43
C ILE A 118 -1.48 14.77 -3.65
N ASP A 119 -0.33 15.45 -3.65
CA ASP A 119 0.95 14.76 -3.80
C ASP A 119 1.19 13.77 -2.67
N SER A 120 1.72 12.60 -3.03
CA SER A 120 2.04 11.52 -2.10
C SER A 120 2.83 11.96 -0.87
N VAL A 121 3.76 12.91 -1.02
CA VAL A 121 4.60 13.41 0.08
C VAL A 121 3.79 14.22 1.08
N LEU A 122 2.92 15.11 0.59
CA LEU A 122 2.05 15.93 1.44
C LEU A 122 1.00 15.04 2.12
N ARG A 123 0.43 14.11 1.36
CA ARG A 123 -0.55 13.14 1.85
C ARG A 123 0.02 12.30 2.99
N GLU A 124 1.19 11.70 2.83
CA GLU A 124 1.86 10.92 3.88
C GLU A 124 2.08 11.74 5.15
N GLN A 125 2.45 13.02 5.02
CA GLN A 125 2.69 13.91 6.15
C GLN A 125 1.41 14.29 6.87
N ILE A 126 0.33 14.56 6.14
CA ILE A 126 -0.99 14.84 6.73
C ILE A 126 -1.52 13.60 7.45
N ILE A 127 -1.35 12.41 6.86
CA ILE A 127 -1.68 11.14 7.52
C ILE A 127 -0.90 11.03 8.83
N GLN A 128 0.42 11.24 8.79
CA GLN A 128 1.27 11.21 9.98
C GLN A 128 0.89 12.23 11.04
N LEU A 129 0.63 13.48 10.68
CA LEU A 129 0.38 14.56 11.65
C LEU A 129 -1.06 14.55 12.16
N TYR A 130 -2.04 14.44 11.26
CA TYR A 130 -3.44 14.60 11.63
C TYR A 130 -4.04 13.33 12.23
N PHE A 131 -3.67 12.15 11.70
CA PHE A 131 -4.25 10.88 12.11
C PHE A 131 -3.43 10.12 13.17
N HIS A 132 -2.19 10.54 13.51
CA HIS A 132 -1.43 9.93 14.61
C HIS A 132 -1.39 10.73 15.93
N ASP A 133 -1.58 12.05 15.95
CA ASP A 133 -1.39 12.88 17.17
C ASP A 133 -2.55 12.85 18.20
N SER A 134 -3.50 11.92 18.08
CA SER A 134 -4.51 11.65 19.13
C SER A 134 -4.36 10.25 19.75
N PHE A 135 -3.23 9.59 19.50
CA PHE A 135 -3.06 8.20 19.89
C PHE A 135 -1.91 8.05 20.88
N ASN A 136 -2.29 8.09 22.16
CA ASN A 136 -1.65 7.25 23.17
C ASN A 136 -1.54 5.82 22.61
N GLU A 137 -0.42 5.18 22.92
CA GLU A 137 0.21 4.01 22.29
C GLU A 137 -0.61 2.74 21.96
N ASN A 138 -1.96 2.69 22.03
CA ASN A 138 -2.66 1.40 21.89
C ASN A 138 -3.83 1.25 20.92
N ASP A 139 -4.36 2.27 20.23
CA ASP A 139 -5.53 2.04 19.37
C ASP A 139 -5.59 2.96 18.14
N ASN A 140 -5.03 2.56 17.00
CA ASN A 140 -5.11 3.31 15.75
C ASN A 140 -6.37 2.88 14.92
N PRO A 141 -7.23 3.78 14.40
CA PRO A 141 -8.47 3.43 13.68
C PRO A 141 -8.24 2.90 12.25
N PHE A 142 -7.16 3.33 11.60
CA PHE A 142 -6.71 2.78 10.32
C PHE A 142 -6.08 1.41 10.49
N ILE A 143 -5.39 1.25 11.62
CA ILE A 143 -5.04 -0.06 12.12
C ILE A 143 -6.36 -0.81 12.35
N TYR A 144 -7.44 -0.31 12.95
CA TYR A 144 -8.70 -1.06 13.06
C TYR A 144 -9.34 -1.43 11.71
N GLU A 145 -9.36 -0.58 10.69
CA GLU A 145 -9.97 -0.92 9.39
C GLU A 145 -9.05 -1.81 8.53
N LEU A 146 -7.73 -1.66 8.65
CA LEU A 146 -6.74 -2.57 8.05
C LEU A 146 -6.49 -3.82 8.90
N ILE A 147 -6.84 -3.84 10.20
CA ILE A 147 -6.76 -4.97 11.16
C ILE A 147 -8.05 -5.79 11.08
N ASN A 148 -9.20 -5.14 10.90
CA ASN A 148 -10.50 -5.77 10.66
C ASN A 148 -10.74 -6.04 9.17
N SER A 149 -9.92 -5.47 8.27
CA SER A 149 -9.89 -5.94 6.89
C SER A 149 -9.47 -7.41 6.93
N ASP A 150 -10.29 -8.26 6.34
CA ASP A 150 -9.97 -9.67 6.13
C ASP A 150 -8.82 -9.84 5.14
N LYS A 151 -8.09 -8.78 4.77
CA LYS A 151 -6.99 -8.78 3.81
C LYS A 151 -5.66 -8.32 4.40
N ILE A 152 -4.58 -8.75 3.75
CA ILE A 152 -3.19 -8.39 4.00
C ILE A 152 -2.63 -7.82 2.70
N LEU A 153 -1.98 -6.66 2.80
CA LEU A 153 -1.38 -5.99 1.65
C LEU A 153 0.06 -6.46 1.41
N PHE A 154 0.29 -6.93 0.19
CA PHE A 154 1.61 -7.29 -0.33
C PHE A 154 2.06 -6.25 -1.35
N PRO A 155 3.27 -5.70 -1.23
CA PRO A 155 3.78 -4.72 -2.18
C PRO A 155 3.98 -5.38 -3.55
N ASN A 156 3.58 -4.73 -4.64
CA ASN A 156 3.70 -5.31 -5.99
C ASN A 156 5.16 -5.63 -6.36
N TYR A 157 6.10 -4.87 -5.78
CA TYR A 157 7.53 -5.14 -5.84
C TYR A 157 7.90 -6.58 -5.42
N PHE A 158 7.19 -7.18 -4.46
CA PHE A 158 7.39 -8.58 -4.07
C PHE A 158 7.15 -9.53 -5.25
N PHE A 159 6.01 -9.40 -5.94
CA PHE A 159 5.64 -10.26 -7.06
C PHE A 159 6.53 -10.06 -8.30
N LEU A 160 6.93 -8.82 -8.56
CA LEU A 160 7.84 -8.49 -9.67
C LEU A 160 9.21 -9.17 -9.55
N ASN A 161 9.63 -9.55 -8.34
CA ASN A 161 10.89 -10.23 -8.09
C ASN A 161 10.75 -11.77 -7.96
N TYR A 162 9.60 -12.37 -8.30
CA TYR A 162 9.37 -13.81 -8.13
C TYR A 162 10.38 -14.69 -8.87
N HIS A 163 10.80 -14.31 -10.08
CA HIS A 163 11.84 -15.04 -10.81
C HIS A 163 13.16 -15.20 -10.03
N SER A 164 13.46 -14.27 -9.10
CA SER A 164 14.68 -14.28 -8.30
C SER A 164 14.48 -14.68 -6.83
N LEU A 165 13.24 -14.66 -6.35
CA LEU A 165 12.92 -15.09 -4.99
C LEU A 165 12.82 -16.62 -4.91
N SER A 166 13.40 -17.23 -3.88
CA SER A 166 13.20 -18.67 -3.66
C SER A 166 11.79 -18.96 -3.14
N ASP A 167 11.29 -20.16 -3.39
CA ASP A 167 9.93 -20.57 -2.98
C ASP A 167 9.72 -20.46 -1.47
N GLY A 168 10.70 -20.94 -0.70
CA GLY A 168 10.69 -20.81 0.75
C GLY A 168 10.69 -19.36 1.22
N SER A 169 11.29 -18.43 0.45
CA SER A 169 11.28 -17.00 0.78
C SER A 169 9.91 -16.40 0.58
N VAL A 170 9.23 -16.79 -0.51
CA VAL A 170 7.85 -16.38 -0.77
C VAL A 170 6.95 -16.83 0.38
N LYS A 171 7.01 -18.12 0.74
CA LYS A 171 6.23 -18.66 1.87
C LYS A 171 6.56 -17.98 3.19
N LEU A 172 7.85 -17.80 3.50
CA LEU A 172 8.28 -17.13 4.73
C LEU A 172 7.70 -15.70 4.80
N TYR A 173 7.74 -14.96 3.70
CA TYR A 173 7.20 -13.60 3.67
C TYR A 173 5.68 -13.56 3.89
N PHE A 174 4.92 -14.48 3.29
CA PHE A 174 3.50 -14.65 3.58
C PHE A 174 3.25 -14.98 5.05
N ALA A 175 4.01 -15.90 5.62
CA ALA A 175 3.88 -16.29 7.03
C ALA A 175 4.21 -15.14 7.99
N MET A 176 5.29 -14.39 7.74
CA MET A 176 5.64 -13.20 8.54
C MET A 176 4.54 -12.14 8.46
N LYS A 177 4.00 -11.87 7.26
CA LYS A 177 2.90 -10.91 7.07
C LYS A 177 1.61 -11.36 7.76
N LEU A 178 1.27 -12.65 7.69
CA LEU A 178 0.14 -13.22 8.42
C LEU A 178 0.34 -13.10 9.93
N GLN A 179 1.53 -13.46 10.43
CA GLN A 179 1.83 -13.37 11.84
C GLN A 179 1.74 -11.92 12.34
N ALA A 180 2.30 -10.97 11.58
CA ALA A 180 2.19 -9.54 11.88
C ALA A 180 0.74 -9.10 12.07
N LYS A 181 -0.12 -9.61 11.19
CA LYS A 181 -1.54 -9.30 11.19
C LYS A 181 -2.27 -9.93 12.39
N LEU A 182 -1.92 -11.16 12.77
CA LEU A 182 -2.59 -11.89 13.85
C LEU A 182 -2.12 -11.45 15.25
N THR A 183 -0.83 -11.19 15.44
CA THR A 183 -0.25 -10.91 16.77
C THR A 183 0.08 -9.44 17.00
N ARG A 184 -0.06 -8.59 15.98
CA ARG A 184 0.32 -7.16 16.00
C ARG A 184 1.82 -6.92 16.30
N LYS A 185 2.64 -7.97 16.20
CA LYS A 185 4.09 -7.91 16.35
C LYS A 185 4.73 -7.93 14.97
N ASP A 186 5.67 -7.02 14.68
CA ASP A 186 6.30 -6.90 13.36
C ASP A 186 7.83 -7.04 13.38
N GLU A 187 8.37 -7.42 14.53
CA GLU A 187 9.78 -7.67 14.78
C GLU A 187 9.96 -9.06 15.40
N TRP A 188 10.89 -9.87 14.93
CA TRP A 188 11.09 -11.22 15.50
C TRP A 188 12.55 -11.61 15.57
N GLU A 189 12.88 -12.44 16.55
CA GLU A 189 14.09 -13.25 16.50
C GLU A 189 13.93 -14.43 15.53
N ILE A 190 15.04 -15.01 15.08
CA ILE A 190 14.99 -16.18 14.19
C ILE A 190 14.29 -17.39 14.84
N ASP A 191 14.36 -17.49 16.17
CA ASP A 191 13.78 -18.59 16.93
C ASP A 191 12.25 -18.53 16.84
N GLU A 192 11.70 -17.33 16.99
CA GLU A 192 10.26 -17.07 16.85
C GLU A 192 9.79 -17.31 15.41
N ILE A 193 10.57 -16.86 14.42
CA ILE A 193 10.29 -17.14 13.01
C ILE A 193 10.23 -18.64 12.76
N SER A 194 11.18 -19.39 13.30
CA SER A 194 11.25 -20.84 13.12
C SER A 194 10.05 -21.53 13.78
N GLU A 195 9.60 -21.03 14.92
CA GLU A 195 8.44 -21.55 15.66
C GLU A 195 7.13 -21.37 14.88
N PHE A 196 6.77 -20.13 14.48
CA PHE A 196 5.48 -19.91 13.82
C PHE A 196 5.43 -20.39 12.36
N THR A 197 6.58 -20.64 11.73
CA THR A 197 6.64 -21.19 10.37
C THR A 197 6.83 -22.70 10.33
N GLY A 198 7.27 -23.32 11.43
CA GLY A 198 7.71 -24.71 11.46
C GLY A 198 8.98 -24.97 10.61
N ILE A 199 9.72 -23.93 10.21
CA ILE A 199 10.95 -24.05 9.42
C ILE A 199 12.14 -24.09 10.37
N GLY A 200 13.05 -25.06 10.19
CA GLY A 200 14.27 -25.16 10.99
C GLY A 200 15.16 -23.91 10.88
N LYS A 201 15.80 -23.51 11.98
CA LYS A 201 16.58 -22.26 12.10
C LYS A 201 17.60 -22.05 10.99
N SER A 202 18.36 -23.08 10.62
CA SER A 202 19.37 -23.02 9.55
C SER A 202 18.75 -22.65 8.20
N THR A 203 17.61 -23.27 7.88
CA THR A 203 16.82 -22.98 6.68
C THR A 203 16.22 -21.58 6.76
N SER A 204 15.67 -21.17 7.90
CA SER A 204 15.16 -19.81 8.13
C SER A 204 16.23 -18.74 7.86
N TYR A 205 17.47 -18.94 8.32
CA TYR A 205 18.59 -18.04 8.04
C TYR A 205 18.92 -17.95 6.55
N ARG A 206 18.91 -19.07 5.82
CA ARG A 206 19.19 -19.09 4.38
C ARG A 206 18.09 -18.37 3.60
N ILE A 207 16.84 -18.64 3.93
CA ILE A 207 15.66 -18.07 3.27
C ILE A 207 15.57 -16.55 3.53
N ILE A 208 15.67 -16.12 4.80
CA ILE A 208 15.51 -14.70 5.14
C ILE A 208 16.58 -13.80 4.51
N LYS A 209 17.76 -14.35 4.22
CA LYS A 209 18.83 -13.63 3.50
C LYS A 209 18.34 -13.14 2.13
N ASN A 210 17.53 -13.95 1.43
CA ASN A 210 16.96 -13.57 0.14
C ASN A 210 15.95 -12.44 0.31
N LEU A 211 15.08 -12.49 1.33
CA LEU A 211 14.16 -11.38 1.65
C LEU A 211 14.87 -10.07 2.02
N ILE A 212 16.01 -10.16 2.70
CA ILE A 212 16.85 -9.00 3.05
C ILE A 212 17.49 -8.39 1.80
N GLN A 213 17.98 -9.23 0.87
CA GLN A 213 18.58 -8.77 -0.38
C GLN A 213 17.61 -7.92 -1.21
N PHE A 214 16.32 -8.26 -1.19
CA PHE A 214 15.26 -7.49 -1.86
C PHE A 214 14.63 -6.41 -0.97
N ASP A 215 15.22 -6.07 0.18
CA ASP A 215 14.71 -5.04 1.12
C ASP A 215 13.25 -5.29 1.57
N LEU A 216 12.75 -6.52 1.49
CA LEU A 216 11.41 -6.91 1.97
C LEU A 216 11.40 -7.11 3.50
N VAL A 217 12.55 -7.50 4.05
CA VAL A 217 12.81 -7.67 5.48
C VAL A 217 14.12 -6.96 5.82
N ARG A 218 14.14 -6.23 6.93
CA ARG A 218 15.36 -5.61 7.47
C ARG A 218 15.88 -6.43 8.63
N LYS A 219 17.19 -6.47 8.76
CA LYS A 219 17.88 -7.12 9.87
C LYS A 219 18.55 -6.05 10.73
N HIS A 220 18.15 -5.97 11.99
CA HIS A 220 18.90 -5.26 13.03
C HIS A 220 19.91 -6.23 13.63
N ALA A 221 21.19 -5.87 13.51
CA ALA A 221 22.27 -6.71 14.01
C ALA A 221 22.19 -6.82 15.54
N GLY A 222 22.25 -8.06 16.02
CA GLY A 222 22.43 -8.33 17.44
C GLY A 222 23.84 -7.97 17.90
N SER A 223 24.02 -7.87 19.22
CA SER A 223 25.32 -7.66 19.85
C SER A 223 25.68 -8.86 20.69
N ARG A 224 26.79 -9.53 20.33
CA ARG A 224 27.34 -10.65 21.11
C ARG A 224 27.72 -10.21 22.54
N ARG A 225 28.26 -9.00 22.69
CA ARG A 225 28.68 -8.45 24.00
C ARG A 225 27.52 -8.30 24.97
N THR A 226 26.34 -7.96 24.47
CA THR A 226 25.12 -7.76 25.28
C THR A 226 24.16 -8.95 25.19
N GLN A 227 24.58 -10.07 24.59
CA GLN A 227 23.73 -11.24 24.28
C GLN A 227 22.43 -10.90 23.53
N LYS A 228 22.36 -9.74 22.85
CA LYS A 228 21.19 -9.37 22.05
C LYS A 228 21.25 -10.11 20.73
N LYS A 229 20.22 -10.91 20.43
CA LYS A 229 20.12 -11.61 19.14
C LYS A 229 19.73 -10.62 18.04
N ALA A 230 19.89 -11.05 16.79
CA ALA A 230 19.47 -10.26 15.65
C ALA A 230 17.94 -10.26 15.54
N ILE A 231 17.39 -9.09 15.24
CA ILE A 231 15.94 -8.88 15.07
C ILE A 231 15.65 -8.67 13.59
N TYR A 232 14.57 -9.27 13.11
CA TYR A 232 14.12 -9.20 11.73
C TYR A 232 12.76 -8.51 11.65
N ILE A 233 12.64 -7.50 10.80
CA ILE A 233 11.49 -6.60 10.73
C ILE A 233 10.98 -6.54 9.30
N ILE A 234 9.67 -6.63 9.09
CA ILE A 234 9.09 -6.42 7.75
C ILE A 234 9.35 -4.97 7.34
N ASN A 235 9.92 -4.76 6.14
CA ASN A 235 10.14 -3.40 5.67
C ASN A 235 8.80 -2.78 5.24
N LYS A 236 8.40 -1.71 5.93
CA LYS A 236 7.20 -0.90 5.60
C LYS A 236 7.48 0.19 4.56
N ASN A 237 8.75 0.58 4.39
CA ASN A 237 9.17 1.69 3.54
C ASN A 237 9.99 1.15 2.36
N LEU A 238 9.30 0.53 1.39
CA LEU A 238 9.92 0.05 0.16
C LEU A 238 10.24 1.22 -0.76
N LYS A 239 11.42 1.17 -1.38
CA LYS A 239 11.93 2.25 -2.24
C LYS A 239 11.16 2.39 -3.56
N PHE A 240 10.46 1.34 -3.99
CA PHE A 240 9.76 1.28 -5.27
C PHE A 240 8.26 1.22 -5.00
N ASN A 241 7.54 2.30 -5.31
CA ASN A 241 6.10 2.38 -5.16
C ASN A 241 5.42 1.85 -6.43
N ASN A 242 5.20 0.53 -6.48
CA ASN A 242 4.51 -0.14 -7.59
C ASN A 242 3.07 -0.53 -7.24
N GLY A 243 2.50 0.03 -6.15
CA GLY A 243 1.20 -0.37 -5.61
C GLY A 243 1.25 -1.63 -4.74
N TYR A 244 0.06 -2.13 -4.37
CA TYR A 244 -0.11 -3.28 -3.48
C TYR A 244 -1.17 -4.24 -4.02
N THR A 245 -1.00 -5.53 -3.73
CA THR A 245 -1.97 -6.59 -3.98
C THR A 245 -2.60 -7.03 -2.66
N PRO A 246 -3.93 -7.00 -2.53
CA PRO A 246 -4.62 -7.44 -1.32
C PRO A 246 -4.91 -8.95 -1.35
N PHE A 247 -4.48 -9.68 -0.32
CA PHE A 247 -4.80 -11.11 -0.14
C PHE A 247 -5.68 -11.35 1.08
N GLU A 248 -6.73 -12.15 0.95
CA GLU A 248 -7.55 -12.54 2.10
C GLU A 248 -6.77 -13.40 3.12
N ILE A 249 -6.92 -13.08 4.40
CA ILE A 249 -6.33 -13.79 5.54
C ILE A 249 -6.77 -15.26 5.50
N LYS A 250 -8.04 -15.53 5.17
CA LYS A 250 -8.56 -16.89 5.04
C LYS A 250 -7.81 -17.67 3.96
N THR A 251 -7.57 -17.04 2.81
CA THR A 251 -6.78 -17.64 1.72
C THR A 251 -5.35 -17.91 2.16
N ILE A 252 -4.68 -16.97 2.83
CA ILE A 252 -3.31 -17.18 3.34
C ILE A 252 -3.27 -18.29 4.40
N LYS A 253 -4.23 -18.34 5.32
CA LYS A 253 -4.36 -19.44 6.30
C LYS A 253 -4.57 -20.78 5.61
N ASN A 254 -5.39 -20.84 4.56
CA ASN A 254 -5.59 -22.06 3.79
C ASN A 254 -4.30 -22.52 3.14
N MET A 255 -3.57 -21.61 2.50
CA MET A 255 -2.31 -21.92 1.82
C MET A 255 -1.24 -22.45 2.80
N LEU A 256 -1.16 -21.87 3.99
CA LEU A 256 -0.09 -22.20 4.94
C LEU A 256 -0.41 -23.40 5.85
N ASN A 257 -1.66 -23.49 6.33
CA ASN A 257 -1.99 -24.27 7.53
C ASN A 257 -3.15 -25.26 7.37
N ASN A 258 -3.94 -25.21 6.29
CA ASN A 258 -5.13 -26.08 6.16
C ASN A 258 -4.74 -27.52 5.83
N ALA A 259 -5.30 -28.52 6.51
CA ALA A 259 -4.91 -29.92 6.33
C ALA A 259 -5.04 -30.44 4.88
N GLU A 260 -6.09 -30.02 4.16
CA GLU A 260 -6.40 -30.50 2.80
C GLU A 260 -5.95 -29.50 1.73
N LYS A 261 -6.03 -28.20 2.04
CA LYS A 261 -5.74 -27.11 1.10
C LYS A 261 -4.36 -26.49 1.29
N LYS A 262 -3.52 -27.02 2.19
CA LYS A 262 -2.15 -26.52 2.38
C LYS A 262 -1.36 -26.69 1.10
N LEU A 263 -0.68 -25.62 0.73
CA LEU A 263 0.14 -25.54 -0.44
C LEU A 263 1.61 -25.79 -0.10
N THR A 264 2.32 -26.45 -1.01
CA THR A 264 3.79 -26.51 -0.96
C THR A 264 4.38 -25.14 -1.28
N ASP A 265 5.66 -24.92 -0.97
CA ASP A 265 6.34 -23.64 -1.19
C ASP A 265 6.25 -23.20 -2.67
N GLY A 266 6.34 -24.15 -3.60
CA GLY A 266 6.21 -23.90 -5.03
C GLY A 266 4.79 -23.60 -5.50
N GLU A 267 3.80 -24.31 -4.94
CA GLU A 267 2.38 -24.05 -5.18
C GLU A 267 1.98 -22.65 -4.69
N ILE A 268 2.43 -22.24 -3.50
CA ILE A 268 2.19 -20.89 -2.96
C ILE A 268 2.71 -19.86 -3.96
N LYS A 269 3.95 -20.01 -4.40
CA LYS A 269 4.58 -19.06 -5.34
C LYS A 269 3.85 -18.99 -6.68
N LEU A 270 3.40 -20.11 -7.22
CA LEU A 270 2.63 -20.08 -8.47
C LEU A 270 1.28 -19.39 -8.25
N TYR A 271 0.50 -19.88 -7.30
CA TYR A 271 -0.84 -19.35 -7.04
C TYR A 271 -0.82 -17.86 -6.73
N SER A 272 0.05 -17.41 -5.83
CA SER A 272 0.12 -16.00 -5.45
C SER A 272 0.54 -15.09 -6.60
N TYR A 273 1.32 -15.61 -7.56
CA TYR A 273 1.68 -14.86 -8.77
C TYR A 273 0.51 -14.75 -9.75
N LEU A 274 -0.23 -15.84 -9.97
CA LEU A 274 -1.43 -15.83 -10.80
C LEU A 274 -2.51 -14.91 -10.23
N TYR A 275 -2.70 -14.96 -8.90
CA TYR A 275 -3.57 -14.05 -8.18
C TYR A 275 -3.14 -12.59 -8.38
N TYR A 276 -1.83 -12.29 -8.27
CA TYR A 276 -1.31 -10.95 -8.56
C TYR A 276 -1.62 -10.47 -9.99
N LEU A 277 -1.42 -11.31 -11.00
CA LEU A 277 -1.66 -10.94 -12.41
C LEU A 277 -3.12 -10.58 -12.71
N THR A 278 -4.05 -11.05 -11.88
CA THR A 278 -5.50 -10.88 -12.07
C THR A 278 -6.13 -9.96 -11.03
N ASP A 279 -5.34 -9.38 -10.12
CA ASP A 279 -5.84 -8.67 -8.94
C ASP A 279 -6.87 -9.50 -8.14
N GLY A 280 -6.64 -10.81 -8.09
CA GLY A 280 -7.46 -11.78 -7.39
C GLY A 280 -8.78 -12.18 -8.07
N LYS A 281 -9.06 -11.70 -9.28
CA LYS A 281 -10.24 -12.11 -10.07
C LYS A 281 -9.96 -12.06 -11.56
N GLY A 282 -10.22 -13.16 -12.26
CA GLY A 282 -10.23 -13.18 -13.72
C GLY A 282 -9.51 -14.37 -14.31
N GLU A 283 -9.22 -14.27 -15.61
CA GLU A 283 -8.61 -15.34 -16.37
C GLU A 283 -7.21 -14.99 -16.88
N ILE A 284 -6.35 -16.00 -16.90
CA ILE A 284 -4.98 -15.91 -17.39
C ILE A 284 -4.85 -16.83 -18.59
N LYS A 285 -4.55 -16.26 -19.76
CA LYS A 285 -4.33 -16.99 -21.03
C LYS A 285 -2.85 -17.14 -21.39
N LYS A 286 -1.95 -16.88 -20.44
CA LYS A 286 -0.50 -17.01 -20.64
C LYS A 286 -0.10 -18.48 -20.76
N SER A 287 0.88 -18.76 -21.61
CA SER A 287 1.41 -20.11 -21.75
C SER A 287 2.15 -20.56 -20.47
N GLN A 288 2.20 -21.86 -20.22
CA GLN A 288 2.95 -22.42 -19.10
C GLN A 288 4.45 -22.06 -19.14
N ALA A 289 5.03 -21.98 -20.35
CA ALA A 289 6.41 -21.57 -20.52
C ALA A 289 6.63 -20.09 -20.13
N GLU A 290 5.68 -19.22 -20.48
CA GLU A 290 5.73 -17.81 -20.11
C GLU A 290 5.60 -17.63 -18.59
N ILE A 291 4.64 -18.31 -17.96
CA ILE A 291 4.47 -18.30 -16.50
C ILE A 291 5.74 -18.81 -15.82
N GLY A 292 6.30 -19.92 -16.32
CA GLY A 292 7.56 -20.49 -15.83
C GLY A 292 8.68 -19.46 -15.82
N ARG A 293 8.90 -18.77 -16.93
CA ARG A 293 9.90 -17.69 -17.01
C ARG A 293 9.67 -16.57 -15.99
N LEU A 294 8.41 -16.17 -15.78
CA LEU A 294 8.06 -15.08 -14.86
C LEU A 294 8.28 -15.42 -13.38
N ILE A 295 8.16 -16.70 -13.00
CA ILE A 295 8.38 -17.15 -11.62
C ILE A 295 9.69 -17.93 -11.41
N GLY A 296 10.51 -18.06 -12.45
CA GLY A 296 11.81 -18.74 -12.41
C GLY A 296 11.70 -20.26 -12.31
N ARG A 297 10.81 -20.87 -13.11
CA ARG A 297 10.56 -22.31 -13.16
C ARG A 297 10.46 -22.84 -14.58
N GLU A 298 10.67 -24.15 -14.72
CA GLU A 298 10.47 -24.86 -15.98
C GLU A 298 8.99 -25.06 -16.31
N ARG A 299 8.68 -25.12 -17.61
CA ARG A 299 7.31 -25.30 -18.12
C ARG A 299 6.61 -26.53 -17.52
N ASN A 300 7.29 -27.66 -17.47
CA ASN A 300 6.68 -28.93 -17.02
C ASN A 300 6.22 -28.84 -15.56
N THR A 301 7.04 -28.22 -14.71
CA THR A 301 6.68 -27.93 -13.32
C THR A 301 5.45 -27.04 -13.22
N ILE A 302 5.27 -26.06 -14.12
CA ILE A 302 4.05 -25.24 -14.12
C ILE A 302 2.82 -26.08 -14.40
N SER A 303 2.89 -27.03 -15.35
CA SER A 303 1.74 -27.90 -15.63
C SER A 303 1.31 -28.67 -14.38
N GLU A 304 2.25 -29.39 -13.76
CA GLU A 304 2.00 -30.18 -12.53
C GLU A 304 1.44 -29.30 -11.41
N LEU A 305 2.04 -28.14 -11.15
CA LEU A 305 1.57 -27.24 -10.11
C LEU A 305 0.16 -26.70 -10.40
N THR A 306 -0.17 -26.39 -11.66
CA THR A 306 -1.52 -25.93 -12.02
C THR A 306 -2.58 -27.01 -11.87
N ASP A 307 -2.23 -28.28 -12.12
CA ASP A 307 -3.14 -29.41 -11.89
C ASP A 307 -3.43 -29.57 -10.39
N ILE A 308 -2.39 -29.55 -9.55
CA ILE A 308 -2.54 -29.62 -8.09
C ILE A 308 -3.35 -28.43 -7.53
N LEU A 309 -3.10 -27.21 -8.02
CA LEU A 309 -3.87 -26.03 -7.60
C LEU A 309 -5.34 -26.13 -8.02
N HIS A 310 -5.62 -26.76 -9.16
CA HIS A 310 -6.98 -27.04 -9.60
C HIS A 310 -7.68 -28.04 -8.69
N GLU A 311 -7.03 -29.17 -8.40
CA GLU A 311 -7.55 -30.21 -7.49
C GLU A 311 -7.83 -29.66 -6.09
N LYS A 312 -6.95 -28.80 -5.57
CA LYS A 312 -7.13 -28.14 -4.26
C LYS A 312 -8.16 -26.99 -4.27
N GLY A 313 -8.70 -26.67 -5.44
CA GLY A 313 -9.73 -25.65 -5.63
C GLY A 313 -9.24 -24.21 -5.43
N TYR A 314 -7.97 -23.94 -5.73
CA TYR A 314 -7.41 -22.58 -5.74
C TYR A 314 -7.56 -21.90 -7.10
N ILE A 315 -7.63 -22.68 -8.19
CA ILE A 315 -7.83 -22.18 -9.55
C ILE A 315 -8.77 -23.11 -10.32
N ILE A 316 -9.36 -22.62 -11.40
CA ILE A 316 -9.97 -23.46 -12.43
C ILE A 316 -9.00 -23.51 -13.62
N LYS A 317 -8.50 -24.71 -13.96
CA LYS A 317 -7.68 -24.93 -15.14
C LYS A 317 -8.56 -25.52 -16.23
N GLU A 318 -8.64 -24.82 -17.37
CA GLU A 318 -9.37 -25.31 -18.52
C GLU A 318 -8.46 -25.40 -19.74
N THR A 319 -8.54 -26.52 -20.42
CA THR A 319 -7.86 -26.74 -21.70
C THR A 319 -8.85 -26.52 -22.82
N TYR A 320 -8.48 -25.67 -23.77
CA TYR A 320 -9.31 -25.34 -24.93
C TYR A 320 -8.48 -25.35 -26.21
N ILE A 321 -9.16 -25.45 -27.34
CA ILE A 321 -8.54 -25.43 -28.66
C ILE A 321 -8.71 -24.01 -29.22
N ASP A 322 -7.60 -23.38 -29.60
CA ASP A 322 -7.57 -22.07 -30.27
C ASP A 322 -6.88 -22.23 -31.62
N GLY A 323 -7.67 -22.29 -32.70
CA GLY A 323 -7.20 -22.73 -34.01
C GLY A 323 -6.72 -24.19 -33.97
N ASN A 324 -5.46 -24.43 -34.36
CA ASN A 324 -4.85 -25.77 -34.35
C ASN A 324 -3.95 -26.00 -33.11
N GLN A 325 -4.05 -25.16 -32.08
CA GLN A 325 -3.21 -25.27 -30.88
C GLN A 325 -4.06 -25.49 -29.63
N THR A 326 -3.65 -26.47 -28.83
CA THR A 326 -4.18 -26.67 -27.48
C THR A 326 -3.61 -25.59 -26.56
N ARG A 327 -4.48 -24.85 -25.88
CA ARG A 327 -4.13 -23.79 -24.93
C ARG A 327 -4.78 -24.06 -23.58
N CYS A 328 -4.22 -23.47 -22.53
CA CYS A 328 -4.78 -23.51 -21.19
C CYS A 328 -5.14 -22.11 -20.74
N ARG A 329 -6.27 -21.97 -20.04
CA ARG A 329 -6.61 -20.80 -19.25
C ARG A 329 -6.72 -21.16 -17.79
N TYR A 330 -6.37 -20.21 -16.93
CA TYR A 330 -6.43 -20.35 -15.48
C TYR A 330 -7.33 -19.26 -14.92
N ILE A 331 -8.35 -19.65 -14.17
CA ILE A 331 -9.32 -18.73 -13.57
C ILE A 331 -9.06 -18.71 -12.05
N ILE A 332 -8.89 -17.51 -11.49
CA ILE A 332 -8.69 -17.27 -10.05
C ILE A 332 -10.03 -17.08 -9.35
#